data_AF-A0A1I7MT95-F1
#
_entry.id   AF-A0A1I7MT95-F1
#
_cell.length_a   1.000
_cell.length_b   1.000
_cell.length_c   1.000
_cell.angle_alpha   90.00
_cell.angle_beta   90.00
_cell.angle_gamma   90.00
#
_symmetry.space_group_name_H-M   'P 1'
#
loop_
_entity.id
_entity.type
_entity.pdbx_description
1 polymer ?
#
loop_
_entity_poly.entity_id
_entity_poly.type
_entity_poly.pdbx_seq_one_letter_code
_entity_poly.pdbx_strand_id
1 'polypeptide(L)'
;MKIAGNTVTEIVPFDSDRGGCLDRPQHRRNTHVRWWTRICHSTKNEVRVNVTPSETEKLLLAVAGMIARDRRERGVLLNYPETVALLSMWVIERAREGADVESLMADGRTVLSRDEVMPGVAEMLADVQVEATFPDGRKLVTIHHPIA
;
A
#
# COMPACT_ATOMS: atom_id res chain seq x y z
N MET A 1 -30.64 24.79 -45.11
CA MET A 1 -31.80 25.22 -44.30
C MET A 1 -32.74 24.02 -44.23
N LYS A 2 -32.83 23.20 -43.17
CA LYS A 2 -32.81 23.45 -41.72
C LYS A 2 -31.81 22.54 -41.00
N ILE A 3 -31.27 23.06 -39.90
CA ILE A 3 -30.54 22.35 -38.84
C ILE A 3 -31.57 22.05 -37.74
N ALA A 4 -31.63 20.81 -37.27
CA ALA A 4 -32.27 20.35 -36.02
C ALA A 4 -31.82 18.89 -35.79
N GLY A 5 -31.43 18.40 -34.64
CA GLY A 5 -31.40 18.95 -33.29
C GLY A 5 -30.76 17.91 -32.36
N ASN A 6 -30.10 18.44 -31.33
CA ASN A 6 -29.52 17.77 -30.15
C ASN A 6 -30.27 16.51 -29.69
N THR A 7 -29.54 15.42 -29.40
CA THR A 7 -29.95 14.45 -28.37
C THR A 7 -28.73 14.04 -27.54
N VAL A 8 -28.96 14.08 -26.23
CA VAL A 8 -28.02 14.05 -25.13
C VAL A 8 -27.41 12.65 -25.00
N THR A 9 -26.11 12.59 -24.71
CA THR A 9 -25.45 11.38 -24.24
C THR A 9 -26.03 11.01 -22.87
N GLU A 10 -27.06 10.16 -22.84
CA GLU A 10 -27.53 9.57 -21.59
C GLU A 10 -26.48 8.60 -21.06
N ILE A 11 -25.79 9.03 -20.00
CA ILE A 11 -25.03 8.14 -19.14
C ILE A 11 -26.07 7.35 -18.34
N VAL A 12 -26.32 6.11 -18.74
CA VAL A 12 -27.12 5.18 -17.94
C VAL A 12 -26.37 4.88 -16.63
N PRO A 13 -27.01 5.02 -15.45
CA PRO A 13 -26.38 4.68 -14.18
C PRO A 13 -26.17 3.16 -14.11
N PHE A 14 -24.99 2.77 -13.63
CA PHE A 14 -24.61 1.39 -13.38
C PHE A 14 -25.40 0.85 -12.18
N ASP A 15 -26.45 0.08 -12.46
CA ASP A 15 -27.30 -0.61 -11.48
C ASP A 15 -26.57 -1.88 -10.98
N SER A 16 -25.98 -1.81 -9.78
CA SER A 16 -25.11 -2.87 -9.22
C SER A 16 -25.86 -4.04 -8.57
N ASP A 17 -27.19 -4.00 -8.47
CA ASP A 17 -27.95 -4.89 -7.57
C ASP A 17 -28.64 -6.09 -8.25
N ARG A 18 -28.52 -6.27 -9.58
CA ARG A 18 -29.10 -7.45 -10.26
C ARG A 18 -28.11 -8.60 -10.40
N GLY A 19 -27.72 -9.17 -9.26
CA GLY A 19 -27.20 -10.52 -9.19
C GLY A 19 -28.33 -11.54 -9.37
N GLY A 20 -28.54 -12.05 -10.58
CA GLY A 20 -29.58 -13.06 -10.83
C GLY A 20 -29.42 -13.84 -12.13
N CYS A 21 -29.13 -15.13 -12.00
CA CYS A 21 -29.14 -16.11 -13.07
C CYS A 21 -30.60 -16.45 -13.41
N LEU A 22 -31.16 -15.87 -14.47
CA LEU A 22 -32.46 -16.29 -14.99
C LEU A 22 -32.29 -17.52 -15.88
N ASP A 23 -32.31 -18.70 -15.27
CA ASP A 23 -32.58 -19.95 -15.98
C ASP A 23 -34.08 -20.04 -16.32
N ARG A 24 -34.42 -19.93 -17.61
CA ARG A 24 -35.69 -20.47 -18.15
C ARG A 24 -35.41 -21.33 -19.39
N PRO A 25 -35.55 -22.66 -19.33
CA PRO A 25 -35.93 -23.48 -20.48
C PRO A 25 -37.48 -23.57 -20.53
N GLN A 26 -38.22 -23.70 -21.62
CA GLN A 26 -38.01 -24.18 -22.98
C GLN A 26 -39.15 -23.63 -23.87
N HIS A 27 -38.85 -23.20 -25.10
CA HIS A 27 -39.58 -23.74 -26.24
C HIS A 27 -38.66 -23.78 -27.46
N ARG A 28 -38.37 -25.01 -27.91
CA ARG A 28 -37.56 -25.32 -29.09
C ARG A 28 -38.09 -24.61 -30.33
N ARG A 29 -37.20 -24.08 -31.17
CA ARG A 29 -37.22 -24.26 -32.63
C ARG A 29 -35.86 -23.91 -33.27
N ASN A 30 -35.34 -24.90 -34.01
CA ASN A 30 -34.33 -24.92 -35.08
C ASN A 30 -32.91 -24.32 -34.93
N THR A 31 -31.96 -25.26 -34.90
CA THR A 31 -30.74 -25.35 -35.74
C THR A 31 -30.05 -24.05 -36.14
N HIS A 32 -28.98 -23.68 -35.41
CA HIS A 32 -27.63 -23.44 -35.95
C HIS A 32 -26.63 -23.26 -34.79
N VAL A 33 -25.53 -24.02 -34.88
CA VAL A 33 -24.20 -23.85 -34.27
C VAL A 33 -24.12 -23.29 -32.84
N ARG A 34 -23.81 -24.21 -31.91
CA ARG A 34 -23.41 -23.96 -30.52
C ARG A 34 -22.18 -23.03 -30.44
N TRP A 35 -22.36 -21.84 -29.89
CA TRP A 35 -21.32 -21.11 -29.17
C TRP A 35 -21.89 -20.67 -27.83
N TRP A 36 -21.93 -21.60 -26.87
CA TRP A 36 -22.03 -21.22 -25.47
C TRP A 36 -20.66 -20.74 -25.05
N THR A 37 -20.35 -19.46 -25.26
CA THR A 37 -19.35 -18.81 -24.42
C THR A 37 -20.03 -18.57 -23.08
N ARG A 38 -20.12 -19.64 -22.29
CA ARG A 38 -20.40 -19.56 -20.87
C ARG A 38 -19.19 -18.86 -20.26
N ILE A 39 -19.19 -17.52 -20.31
CA ILE A 39 -18.32 -16.72 -19.45
C ILE A 39 -18.90 -16.95 -18.06
N CYS A 40 -18.39 -17.96 -17.37
CA CYS A 40 -18.48 -18.01 -15.92
C CYS A 40 -17.85 -16.71 -15.44
N HIS A 41 -18.67 -15.72 -15.09
CA HIS A 41 -18.25 -14.69 -14.17
C HIS A 41 -17.94 -15.44 -12.88
N SER A 42 -16.67 -15.82 -12.74
CA SER A 42 -16.10 -16.22 -11.48
C SER A 42 -16.52 -15.14 -10.48
N THR A 43 -17.31 -15.52 -9.48
CA THR A 43 -17.48 -14.76 -8.26
C THR A 43 -16.10 -14.66 -7.63
N LYS A 44 -15.30 -13.69 -8.11
CA LYS A 44 -14.05 -13.30 -7.46
C LYS A 44 -14.49 -12.90 -6.06
N ASN A 45 -14.09 -13.70 -5.09
CA ASN A 45 -14.15 -13.32 -3.69
C ASN A 45 -13.28 -12.05 -3.58
N GLU A 46 -13.90 -10.89 -3.66
CA GLU A 46 -13.20 -9.61 -3.70
C GLU A 46 -12.72 -9.32 -2.28
N VAL A 47 -11.54 -9.85 -1.94
CA VAL A 47 -10.87 -9.50 -0.69
C VAL A 47 -10.43 -8.05 -0.79
N ARG A 48 -11.32 -7.13 -0.38
CA ARG A 48 -10.99 -5.71 -0.26
C ARG A 48 -10.28 -5.49 1.06
N VAL A 49 -9.02 -5.10 0.99
CA VAL A 49 -8.33 -4.52 2.14
C VAL A 49 -8.93 -3.13 2.34
N ASN A 50 -9.65 -2.93 3.44
CA ASN A 50 -10.26 -1.65 3.76
C ASN A 50 -9.22 -0.78 4.47
N VAL A 51 -8.45 -0.04 3.69
CA VAL A 51 -7.34 0.79 4.17
C VAL A 51 -7.84 2.21 4.45
N THR A 52 -7.64 2.68 5.67
CA THR A 52 -7.88 4.09 6.04
C THR A 52 -6.83 5.00 5.37
N PRO A 53 -7.09 6.31 5.22
CA PRO A 53 -6.09 7.24 4.69
C PRO A 53 -4.75 7.19 5.43
N SER A 54 -4.78 7.10 6.76
CA SER A 54 -3.56 6.99 7.58
C SER A 54 -2.82 5.67 7.38
N GLU A 55 -3.53 4.57 7.15
CA GLU A 55 -2.87 3.30 6.81
C GLU A 55 -2.27 3.35 5.39
N THR A 56 -2.89 4.08 4.47
CA THR A 56 -2.34 4.32 3.13
C THR A 56 -1.02 5.09 3.22
N GLU A 57 -0.94 6.12 4.07
CA GLU A 57 0.31 6.85 4.34
C GLU A 57 1.40 5.93 4.90
N LYS A 58 1.06 5.05 5.86
CA LYS A 58 2.00 4.05 6.40
C LYS A 58 2.48 3.06 5.32
N LEU A 59 1.60 2.65 4.40
CA LEU A 59 1.97 1.82 3.27
C LEU A 59 2.93 2.53 2.31
N LEU A 60 2.68 3.81 2.00
CA LEU A 60 3.59 4.61 1.17
C LEU A 60 4.96 4.79 1.83
N LEU A 61 4.98 4.98 3.16
CA LEU A 61 6.21 5.05 3.94
C LEU A 61 7.00 3.73 3.88
N ALA A 62 6.32 2.59 4.00
CA ALA A 62 6.94 1.28 3.85
C ALA A 62 7.54 1.08 2.44
N VAL A 63 6.83 1.51 1.39
CA VAL A 63 7.35 1.48 0.00
C VAL A 63 8.60 2.33 -0.14
N ALA A 64 8.60 3.55 0.41
CA ALA A 64 9.79 4.41 0.41
C ALA A 64 10.97 3.75 1.15
N GLY A 65 10.72 3.09 2.29
CA GLY A 65 11.73 2.33 3.02
C GLY A 65 12.30 1.15 2.23
N MET A 66 11.46 0.42 1.48
CA MET A 66 11.91 -0.67 0.60
C MET A 66 12.81 -0.15 -0.52
N ILE A 67 12.45 0.98 -1.13
CA ILE A 67 13.26 1.64 -2.17
C ILE A 67 14.60 2.11 -1.59
N ALA A 68 14.59 2.69 -0.38
CA ALA A 68 15.81 3.12 0.30
C ALA A 68 16.73 1.93 0.61
N ARG A 69 16.18 0.81 1.10
CA ARG A 69 16.93 -0.43 1.35
C ARG A 69 17.60 -0.95 0.08
N ASP A 70 16.86 -1.04 -1.02
CA ASP A 70 17.37 -1.47 -2.34
C ASP A 70 18.47 -0.51 -2.88
N ARG A 71 18.36 0.81 -2.64
CA ARG A 71 19.43 1.78 -2.95
C ARG A 71 20.69 1.54 -2.10
N ARG A 72 20.52 1.35 -0.79
CA ARG A 72 21.61 1.03 0.14
C ARG A 72 22.33 -0.26 -0.26
N GLU A 73 21.60 -1.33 -0.61
CA GLU A 73 22.17 -2.61 -1.04
C GLU A 73 23.02 -2.48 -2.31
N ARG A 74 22.72 -1.52 -3.18
CA ARG A 74 23.56 -1.17 -4.35
C ARG A 74 24.74 -0.24 -4.03
N GLY A 75 24.89 0.20 -2.78
CA GLY A 75 25.94 1.14 -2.36
C GLY A 75 25.64 2.60 -2.67
N VAL A 76 24.37 2.97 -2.90
CA VAL A 76 23.97 4.38 -3.08
C VAL A 76 23.78 5.02 -1.70
N LEU A 77 24.48 6.14 -1.45
CA LEU A 77 24.32 6.91 -0.22
C LEU A 77 22.90 7.45 -0.10
N LEU A 78 22.29 7.25 1.07
CA LEU A 78 20.92 7.64 1.32
C LEU A 78 20.80 9.14 1.59
N ASN A 79 19.78 9.77 1.03
CA ASN A 79 19.40 11.13 1.38
C ASN A 79 18.54 11.15 2.67
N TYR A 80 18.16 12.35 3.11
CA TYR A 80 17.33 12.53 4.31
C TYR A 80 15.99 11.76 4.28
N PRO A 81 15.10 11.92 3.27
CA PRO A 81 13.82 11.22 3.28
C PRO A 81 13.97 9.69 3.16
N GLU A 82 14.98 9.19 2.45
CA GLU A 82 15.27 7.75 2.37
C GLU A 82 15.73 7.19 3.72
N THR A 83 16.58 7.93 4.43
CA THR A 83 17.07 7.59 5.76
C THR A 83 15.90 7.47 6.74
N VAL A 84 15.02 8.48 6.77
CA VAL A 84 13.81 8.48 7.61
C VAL A 84 12.88 7.32 7.25
N ALA A 85 12.65 7.08 5.95
CA ALA A 85 11.77 6.03 5.48
C ALA A 85 12.30 4.63 5.83
N LEU A 86 13.61 4.40 5.68
CA LEU A 86 14.25 3.14 6.03
C LEU A 86 14.15 2.86 7.53
N LEU A 87 14.49 3.83 8.37
CA LEU A 87 14.37 3.70 9.83
C LEU A 87 12.93 3.48 10.26
N SER A 88 11.98 4.20 9.64
CA SER A 88 10.56 4.06 9.95
C SER A 88 10.03 2.67 9.58
N MET A 89 10.38 2.18 8.40
CA MET A 89 10.04 0.83 7.97
C MET A 89 10.65 -0.20 8.94
N TRP A 90 11.92 -0.04 9.32
CA TRP A 90 12.58 -0.93 10.28
C TRP A 90 11.85 -0.98 11.62
N VAL A 91 11.43 0.17 12.17
CA VAL A 91 10.66 0.22 13.42
C VAL A 91 9.33 -0.52 13.28
N ILE A 92 8.60 -0.28 12.19
CA ILE A 92 7.28 -0.90 11.95
C ILE A 92 7.41 -2.43 11.86
N GLU A 93 8.39 -2.94 11.12
CA GLU A 93 8.62 -4.38 10.96
C GLU A 93 9.04 -5.03 12.28
N ARG A 94 9.95 -4.41 13.04
CA ARG A 94 10.40 -4.95 14.32
C ARG A 94 9.31 -4.91 15.40
N ALA A 95 8.48 -3.87 15.40
CA ALA A 95 7.29 -3.83 16.25
C ALA A 95 6.30 -4.95 15.87
N ARG A 96 6.15 -5.26 14.58
CA ARG A 96 5.32 -6.35 14.09
C ARG A 96 5.83 -7.73 14.51
N GLU A 97 7.15 -7.90 14.58
CA GLU A 97 7.83 -9.09 15.10
C GLU A 97 7.73 -9.23 16.63
N GLY A 98 7.20 -8.22 17.32
CA GLY A 98 6.99 -8.23 18.77
C GLY A 98 8.20 -7.76 19.57
N ALA A 99 9.09 -6.95 18.99
CA ALA A 99 10.16 -6.29 19.74
C ALA A 99 9.59 -5.28 20.75
N ASP A 100 10.28 -5.13 21.89
CA ASP A 100 9.93 -4.11 22.88
C ASP A 100 10.34 -2.71 22.44
N VAL A 101 9.60 -1.70 22.91
CA VAL A 101 9.86 -0.28 22.57
C VAL A 101 11.29 0.13 22.95
N GLU A 102 11.76 -0.28 24.13
CA GLU A 102 13.11 0.05 24.60
C GLU A 102 14.21 -0.54 23.70
N SER A 103 14.02 -1.78 23.25
CA SER A 103 14.93 -2.43 22.30
C SER A 103 14.98 -1.68 20.98
N LEU A 104 13.83 -1.21 20.47
CA LEU A 104 13.79 -0.42 19.23
C LEU A 104 14.50 0.92 19.36
N MET A 105 14.40 1.58 20.52
CA MET A 105 15.08 2.85 20.79
C MET A 105 16.61 2.68 20.82
N ALA A 106 17.10 1.54 21.32
CA ALA A 106 18.52 1.23 21.37
C ALA A 106 19.05 0.73 20.01
N ASP A 107 18.45 -0.34 19.48
CA ASP A 107 18.86 -1.01 18.25
C ASP A 107 18.73 -0.10 17.02
N GLY A 108 17.77 0.85 17.06
CA GLY A 108 17.54 1.84 16.01
C GLY A 108 18.79 2.66 15.65
N ARG A 109 19.72 2.84 16.59
CA ARG A 109 21.00 3.54 16.38
C ARG A 109 22.05 2.73 15.64
N THR A 110 21.83 1.44 15.49
CA THR A 110 22.76 0.50 14.82
C THR A 110 22.33 0.17 13.39
N VAL A 111 21.18 0.66 12.95
CA VAL A 111 20.57 0.30 11.65
C VAL A 111 21.33 0.91 10.47
N LEU A 112 21.81 2.14 10.65
CA LEU A 112 22.52 2.92 9.64
C LEU A 112 23.80 3.49 10.24
N SER A 113 24.88 3.38 9.48
CA SER A 113 26.13 4.07 9.77
C SER A 113 26.26 5.35 8.93
N ARG A 114 27.15 6.25 9.38
CA ARG A 114 27.38 7.54 8.74
C ARG A 114 27.91 7.43 7.30
N ASP A 115 28.57 6.33 6.96
CA ASP A 115 29.05 6.05 5.60
C ASP A 115 27.95 5.57 4.64
N GLU A 116 26.74 5.27 5.14
CA GLU A 116 25.60 4.84 4.32
C GLU A 116 24.68 6.01 3.93
N VAL A 117 24.95 7.21 4.43
CA VAL A 117 24.15 8.42 4.20
C VAL A 117 24.96 9.53 3.55
N MET A 118 24.28 10.45 2.88
CA MET A 118 24.92 11.64 2.31
C MET A 118 25.49 12.55 3.41
N PRO A 119 26.55 13.33 3.12
CA PRO A 119 27.10 14.30 4.08
C PRO A 119 26.03 15.28 4.60
N GLY A 120 26.03 15.51 5.92
CA GLY A 120 25.08 16.41 6.58
C GLY A 120 23.77 15.75 7.02
N VAL A 121 23.42 14.57 6.49
CA VAL A 121 22.16 13.89 6.85
C VAL A 121 22.14 13.46 8.32
N ALA A 122 23.27 12.96 8.84
CA ALA A 122 23.38 12.53 10.23
C ALA A 122 23.17 13.68 11.23
N GLU A 123 23.68 14.87 10.92
CA GLU A 123 23.49 16.07 11.75
C GLU A 123 22.06 16.61 11.68
N MET A 124 21.41 16.49 10.52
CA MET A 124 20.03 16.95 10.32
C MET A 124 19.01 16.07 11.07
N LEU A 125 19.34 14.80 11.31
CA LEU A 125 18.41 13.82 11.86
C LEU A 125 18.58 13.67 13.38
N ALA A 126 18.01 14.61 14.13
CA ALA A 126 18.05 14.60 15.59
C ALA A 126 17.23 13.44 16.19
N ASP A 127 16.03 13.22 15.65
CA ASP A 127 15.13 12.18 16.11
C ASP A 127 14.24 11.66 14.97
N VAL A 128 13.88 10.38 15.07
CA VAL A 128 12.88 9.74 14.20
C VAL A 128 11.77 9.21 15.09
N GLN A 129 10.55 9.67 14.82
CA GLN A 129 9.36 9.32 15.58
C GLN A 129 8.40 8.52 14.71
N VAL A 130 8.00 7.34 15.18
CA VAL A 130 7.22 6.38 14.38
C VAL A 130 6.13 5.77 15.25
N GLU A 131 4.88 5.89 14.81
CA GLU A 131 3.76 5.21 15.45
C GLU A 131 3.60 3.79 14.86
N ALA A 132 3.94 2.79 15.66
CA ALA A 132 3.87 1.38 15.27
C ALA A 132 2.83 0.60 16.08
N THR A 133 2.31 -0.47 15.49
CA THR A 133 1.36 -1.37 16.13
C THR A 133 2.09 -2.57 16.72
N PHE A 134 2.20 -2.61 18.04
CA PHE A 134 2.76 -3.70 18.81
C PHE A 134 1.67 -4.74 19.15
N PRO A 135 2.04 -5.95 19.59
CA PRO A 135 1.09 -6.95 20.08
C PRO A 135 0.15 -6.44 21.20
N ASP A 136 0.61 -5.44 21.97
CA ASP A 136 -0.13 -4.84 23.09
C ASP A 136 -0.79 -3.49 22.76
N GLY A 137 -0.67 -3.01 21.52
CA GLY A 137 -1.36 -1.80 21.05
C GLY A 137 -0.47 -0.85 20.24
N ARG A 138 -1.05 0.30 19.87
CA ARG A 138 -0.31 1.35 19.14
C ARG A 138 0.55 2.16 20.11
N LYS A 139 1.82 2.35 19.78
CA LYS A 139 2.77 3.14 20.57
C LYS A 139 3.64 4.02 19.68
N LEU A 140 4.08 5.14 20.21
CA LEU A 140 5.07 6.02 19.58
C LEU A 140 6.47 5.57 19.99
N VAL A 141 7.32 5.30 19.01
CA VAL A 141 8.75 5.01 19.20
C VAL A 141 9.53 6.24 18.79
N THR A 142 10.50 6.65 19.60
CA THR A 142 11.40 7.77 19.29
C THR A 142 12.84 7.30 19.35
N ILE A 143 13.52 7.32 18.21
CA ILE A 143 14.96 7.02 18.14
C ILE A 143 15.70 8.36 18.14
N HIS A 144 16.43 8.64 19.21
CA HIS A 144 17.28 9.83 19.30
C HIS A 144 18.65 9.57 18.69
N HIS A 145 19.10 10.46 17.81
CA HIS A 145 20.36 10.38 17.07
C HIS A 145 20.57 9.00 16.46
N PRO A 146 19.73 8.61 15.48
CA PRO A 146 19.74 7.27 14.90
C PRO A 146 21.02 6.94 14.10
N ILE A 147 21.86 7.93 13.82
CA ILE A 147 23.13 7.76 13.08
C ILE A 147 24.26 8.25 13.97
N ALA A 148 25.18 7.35 14.32
CA ALA A 148 26.38 7.64 15.09
C ALA A 148 27.55 8.10 14.20
#